data_AF-A0A3D9FEF5-F1
#
_entry.id   AF-A0A3D9FEF5-F1
#
_cell.length_a   1.000
_cell.length_b   1.000
_cell.length_c   1.000
_cell.angle_alpha   90.00
_cell.angle_beta   90.00
_cell.angle_gamma   90.00
#
_symmetry.space_group_name_H-M   'P 1'
#
loop_
_entity.id
_entity.type
_entity.pdbx_description
1 polymer ?
#
loop_
_entity_poly.entity_id
_entity_poly.type
_entity_poly.pdbx_seq_one_letter_code
_entity_poly.pdbx_strand_id
1 'polypeptide(L)'
;MSSMSFRVPLGLRLPVENILYVGVGDGREVEKLRSVDARSITLVEADFQHALRLADLADDTVRIVLRAVSADVTLRTFHRLSFSGLSSLRSPTGLLDVYPGLRTTATIPMKPLDPAELCESLELNQDAENWLILDAPGEAVGILERLRAAELLNCFSAVQLRNGYRELYAGEGLIKDGEAILKEAGYEVSIRPDSDPYRPFLEATIDREKKRLLAEIGRLRTKITAANTRDSELQAALSAAKSGHEEVKARITELKANSETLRNRVSELDSARTDSQSAIAKQVDRIAELEADREALNERISALDSALADAQSASTKQVDRIAELEADREALNERISKLDIALADAQSKNAKQAEDREKYESEMSEQLAAADRVRLASLNDLKYLQSKYENVRIEKDEQNELLAMVADQLERLVEGNPISDKSKQEDNGKSTSPKSSKAKKGRQI
;
A
#
# COMPACT_ATOMS: atom_id res chain seq x y z
N MET A 1 -47.12 -90.23 55.56
CA MET A 1 -46.37 -89.08 55.01
C MET A 1 -46.48 -89.18 53.49
N SER A 2 -47.23 -88.26 52.88
CA SER A 2 -47.47 -88.24 51.43
C SER A 2 -46.17 -88.34 50.66
N SER A 3 -46.14 -89.21 49.65
CA SER A 3 -45.06 -89.22 48.67
C SER A 3 -45.05 -87.84 48.00
N MET A 4 -44.05 -87.02 48.35
CA MET A 4 -43.77 -85.78 47.63
C MET A 4 -43.48 -86.15 46.18
N SER A 5 -44.32 -85.70 45.28
CA SER A 5 -44.27 -86.05 43.87
C SER A 5 -43.09 -85.36 43.21
N PHE A 6 -42.09 -86.14 42.80
CA PHE A 6 -41.20 -85.78 41.70
C PHE A 6 -42.00 -85.20 40.53
N ARG A 7 -41.52 -84.08 40.00
CA ARG A 7 -42.18 -83.33 38.93
C ARG A 7 -41.13 -82.81 37.97
N VAL A 8 -41.37 -83.00 36.67
CA VAL A 8 -40.58 -82.39 35.61
C VAL A 8 -40.80 -80.87 35.63
N PRO A 9 -39.72 -80.04 35.67
CA PRO A 9 -39.83 -78.59 35.67
C PRO A 9 -40.70 -78.08 34.52
N LEU A 10 -41.54 -77.10 34.82
CA LEU A 10 -42.37 -76.46 33.80
C LEU A 10 -41.46 -75.68 32.83
N GLY A 11 -41.44 -76.10 31.56
CA GLY A 11 -40.61 -75.48 30.51
C GLY A 11 -39.37 -76.28 30.09
N LEU A 12 -39.07 -77.40 30.74
CA LEU A 12 -38.06 -78.34 30.25
C LEU A 12 -38.58 -79.05 28.99
N ARG A 13 -37.81 -79.03 27.89
CA ARG A 13 -38.18 -79.69 26.64
C ARG A 13 -37.71 -81.15 26.66
N LEU A 14 -38.49 -82.03 26.04
CA LEU A 14 -38.14 -83.46 25.86
C LEU A 14 -37.67 -83.72 24.43
N PRO A 15 -36.76 -84.69 24.20
CA PRO A 15 -36.09 -85.51 25.21
C PRO A 15 -35.05 -84.72 26.01
N VAL A 16 -34.80 -85.16 27.25
CA VAL A 16 -33.70 -84.65 28.09
C VAL A 16 -32.43 -85.40 27.71
N GLU A 17 -31.34 -84.69 27.46
CA GLU A 17 -30.06 -85.34 27.15
C GLU A 17 -29.43 -85.92 28.41
N ASN A 18 -29.31 -85.13 29.47
CA ASN A 18 -28.73 -85.59 30.73
C ASN A 18 -29.55 -85.12 31.93
N ILE A 19 -29.79 -86.04 32.87
CA ILE A 19 -30.24 -85.69 34.22
C ILE A 19 -29.10 -85.93 35.20
N LEU A 20 -28.66 -84.90 35.90
CA LEU A 20 -27.71 -85.00 37.00
C LEU A 20 -28.45 -84.79 38.32
N TYR A 21 -28.57 -85.85 39.13
CA TYR A 21 -29.20 -85.78 40.45
C TYR A 21 -28.17 -86.00 41.55
N VAL A 22 -27.86 -84.93 42.29
CA VAL A 22 -26.98 -84.95 43.45
C VAL A 22 -27.77 -85.09 44.75
N GLY A 23 -27.43 -86.10 45.54
CA GLY A 23 -28.08 -86.41 46.82
C GLY A 23 -29.40 -87.17 46.65
N VAL A 24 -29.38 -88.21 45.81
CA VAL A 24 -30.57 -89.02 45.47
C VAL A 24 -31.15 -89.80 46.67
N GLY A 25 -30.37 -90.01 47.73
CA GLY A 25 -30.81 -90.69 48.94
C GLY A 25 -31.00 -92.18 48.71
N ASP A 26 -32.16 -92.72 49.12
CA ASP A 26 -32.48 -94.15 49.00
C ASP A 26 -33.10 -94.54 47.65
N GLY A 27 -33.15 -93.61 46.68
CA GLY A 27 -33.53 -93.93 45.30
C GLY A 27 -35.03 -93.98 45.01
N ARG A 28 -35.90 -93.57 45.94
CA ARG A 28 -37.36 -93.63 45.77
C ARG A 28 -37.90 -92.91 44.52
N GLU A 29 -37.19 -91.88 44.07
CA GLU A 29 -37.59 -91.07 42.91
C GLU A 29 -36.98 -91.56 41.60
N VAL A 30 -36.10 -92.57 41.61
CA VAL A 30 -35.38 -93.05 40.40
C VAL A 30 -36.34 -93.64 39.38
N GLU A 31 -37.36 -94.39 39.80
CA GLU A 31 -38.35 -94.94 38.87
C GLU A 31 -39.13 -93.84 38.14
N LYS A 32 -39.37 -92.71 38.81
CA LYS A 32 -40.03 -91.55 38.19
C LYS A 32 -39.08 -90.77 37.29
N LEU A 33 -37.78 -90.80 37.56
CA LEU A 33 -36.77 -90.27 36.65
C LEU A 33 -36.67 -91.10 35.37
N ARG A 34 -36.81 -92.43 35.46
CA ARG A 34 -36.82 -93.33 34.31
C ARG A 34 -38.03 -93.16 33.40
N SER A 35 -39.13 -92.63 33.91
CA SER A 35 -40.29 -92.29 33.08
C SER A 35 -40.14 -90.98 32.33
N VAL A 36 -39.08 -90.21 32.61
CA VAL A 36 -38.67 -89.06 31.78
C VAL A 36 -37.89 -89.61 30.60
N ASP A 37 -38.23 -89.15 29.40
CA ASP A 37 -37.50 -89.48 28.16
C ASP A 37 -36.10 -88.83 28.21
N ALA A 38 -35.17 -89.51 28.88
CA ALA A 38 -33.82 -89.05 29.15
C ALA A 38 -32.78 -90.01 28.57
N ARG A 39 -31.78 -89.47 27.85
CA ARG A 39 -30.71 -90.28 27.24
C ARG A 39 -29.74 -90.83 28.29
N SER A 40 -29.45 -90.06 29.33
CA SER A 40 -28.54 -90.43 30.41
C SER A 40 -29.00 -89.84 31.75
N ILE A 41 -28.87 -90.63 32.82
CA ILE A 41 -29.21 -90.24 34.19
C ILE A 41 -28.00 -90.55 35.07
N THR A 42 -27.40 -89.52 35.66
CA THR A 42 -26.32 -89.65 36.63
C THR A 42 -26.84 -89.38 38.04
N LEU A 43 -26.80 -90.41 38.88
CA LEU A 43 -27.21 -90.36 40.28
C LEU A 43 -25.98 -90.28 41.17
N VAL A 44 -25.92 -89.29 42.05
CA VAL A 44 -24.79 -89.07 42.95
C VAL A 44 -25.24 -89.23 44.39
N GLU A 45 -24.57 -90.12 45.12
CA GLU A 45 -24.88 -90.43 46.51
C GLU A 45 -23.60 -90.54 47.34
N ALA A 46 -23.59 -89.89 48.51
CA ALA A 46 -22.46 -89.89 49.43
C ALA A 46 -22.42 -91.14 50.32
N ASP A 47 -23.59 -91.66 50.68
CA ASP A 47 -23.73 -92.79 51.58
C ASP A 47 -23.53 -94.13 50.86
N PHE A 48 -22.47 -94.86 51.21
CA PHE A 48 -22.18 -96.19 50.67
C PHE A 48 -23.35 -97.17 50.81
N GLN A 49 -24.09 -97.18 51.93
CA GLN A 49 -25.19 -98.13 52.13
C GLN A 49 -26.37 -97.83 51.20
N HIS A 50 -26.54 -96.58 50.82
CA HIS A 50 -27.53 -96.17 49.85
C HIS A 50 -27.09 -96.46 48.43
N ALA A 51 -25.86 -96.09 48.09
CA ALA A 51 -25.29 -96.36 46.78
C ALA A 51 -25.28 -97.84 46.43
N LEU A 52 -25.10 -98.73 47.41
CA LEU A 52 -25.24 -100.18 47.20
C LEU A 52 -26.66 -100.58 46.77
N ARG A 53 -27.69 -99.97 47.36
CA ARG A 53 -29.09 -100.23 46.97
C ARG A 53 -29.41 -99.62 45.60
N LEU A 54 -28.77 -98.51 45.27
CA LEU A 54 -28.88 -97.90 43.95
C LEU A 54 -28.19 -98.75 42.89
N ALA A 55 -27.14 -99.52 43.22
CA ALA A 55 -26.35 -100.29 42.26
C ALA A 55 -27.20 -101.26 41.42
N ASP A 56 -28.27 -101.81 42.01
CA ASP A 56 -29.23 -102.67 41.32
C ASP A 56 -30.07 -101.92 40.26
N LEU A 57 -30.09 -100.58 40.32
CA LEU A 57 -30.75 -99.70 39.36
C LEU A 57 -29.81 -99.21 38.26
N ALA A 58 -28.53 -99.59 38.24
CA ALA A 58 -27.60 -99.17 37.19
C ALA A 58 -27.85 -99.96 35.89
N ASP A 59 -27.82 -99.25 34.76
CA ASP A 59 -27.89 -99.83 33.41
C ASP A 59 -27.22 -98.89 32.40
N ASP A 60 -27.44 -99.10 31.10
CA ASP A 60 -26.88 -98.27 30.03
C ASP A 60 -27.34 -96.80 30.09
N THR A 61 -28.46 -96.51 30.74
CA THR A 61 -29.02 -95.16 30.90
C THR A 61 -28.70 -94.56 32.26
N VAL A 62 -28.61 -95.37 33.32
CA VAL A 62 -28.42 -94.92 34.70
C VAL A 62 -27.00 -95.21 35.20
N ARG A 63 -26.24 -94.14 35.43
CA ARG A 63 -24.91 -94.15 36.04
C ARG A 63 -24.98 -93.74 37.50
N ILE A 64 -24.22 -94.42 38.35
CA ILE A 64 -24.14 -94.12 39.79
C ILE A 64 -22.74 -93.64 40.15
N VAL A 65 -22.68 -92.54 40.88
CA VAL A 65 -21.45 -91.94 41.40
C VAL A 65 -21.51 -91.95 42.92
N LEU A 66 -20.74 -92.85 43.53
CA LEU A 66 -20.61 -92.96 44.98
C LEU A 66 -19.59 -91.94 45.51
N ARG A 67 -19.98 -90.67 45.58
CA ARG A 67 -19.19 -89.58 46.15
C ARG A 67 -20.11 -88.52 46.72
N ALA A 68 -19.70 -87.89 47.81
CA ALA A 68 -20.26 -86.59 48.16
C ALA A 68 -19.78 -85.53 47.17
N VAL A 69 -20.60 -84.52 46.90
CA VAL A 69 -20.26 -83.38 46.03
C VAL A 69 -20.30 -82.12 46.87
N SER A 70 -19.26 -81.29 46.78
CA SER A 70 -19.16 -80.04 47.53
C SER A 70 -18.20 -79.08 46.85
N ALA A 71 -18.45 -77.77 47.01
CA ALA A 71 -17.48 -76.74 46.61
C ALA A 71 -16.17 -76.82 47.42
N ASP A 72 -16.22 -77.39 48.63
CA ASP A 72 -15.03 -77.67 49.43
C ASP A 72 -14.61 -79.13 49.25
N VAL A 73 -13.55 -79.34 48.47
CA VAL A 73 -13.00 -80.66 48.11
C VAL A 73 -11.97 -81.20 49.11
N THR A 74 -11.79 -80.52 50.24
CA THR A 74 -10.92 -81.02 51.32
C THR A 74 -11.52 -82.25 52.01
N LEU A 75 -10.71 -82.98 52.78
CA LEU A 75 -11.20 -84.12 53.55
C LEU A 75 -12.19 -83.64 54.61
N ARG A 76 -13.43 -84.14 54.57
CA ARG A 76 -14.52 -83.67 55.44
C ARG A 76 -15.27 -84.81 56.11
N THR A 77 -15.93 -84.50 57.21
CA THR A 77 -16.76 -85.44 57.95
C THR A 77 -18.17 -85.47 57.37
N PHE A 78 -18.61 -86.62 56.88
CA PHE A 78 -20.00 -86.87 56.56
C PHE A 78 -20.75 -87.33 57.81
N HIS A 79 -21.79 -86.59 58.16
CA HIS A 79 -22.66 -86.85 59.29
C HIS A 79 -23.87 -87.65 58.81
N ARG A 80 -23.83 -88.98 59.00
CA ARG A 80 -24.97 -89.84 58.71
C ARG A 80 -26.00 -89.70 59.83
N LEU A 81 -27.24 -89.38 59.46
CA LEU A 81 -28.33 -89.18 60.41
C LEU A 81 -29.32 -90.35 60.38
N SER A 82 -30.15 -90.46 61.42
CA SER A 82 -31.21 -91.47 61.52
C SER A 82 -32.26 -91.34 60.42
N PHE A 83 -32.45 -90.12 59.87
CA PHE A 83 -33.17 -89.90 58.63
C PHE A 83 -32.18 -89.56 57.52
N SER A 84 -32.00 -90.50 56.60
CA SER A 84 -30.84 -90.51 55.72
C SER A 84 -30.86 -89.42 54.65
N GLY A 85 -32.04 -88.98 54.20
CA GLY A 85 -32.22 -87.82 53.30
C GLY A 85 -31.87 -86.46 53.92
N LEU A 86 -31.41 -86.45 55.18
CA LEU A 86 -30.86 -85.27 55.86
C LEU A 86 -29.38 -85.43 56.23
N SER A 87 -28.72 -86.50 55.79
CA SER A 87 -27.29 -86.66 56.00
C SER A 87 -26.52 -85.63 55.17
N SER A 88 -25.42 -85.11 55.71
CA SER A 88 -24.68 -84.00 55.09
C SER A 88 -23.20 -84.04 55.45
N LEU A 89 -22.38 -83.36 54.65
CA LEU A 89 -21.00 -83.03 55.01
C LEU A 89 -20.92 -81.89 56.05
N ARG A 90 -22.02 -81.18 56.31
CA ARG A 90 -22.10 -80.11 57.30
C ARG A 90 -22.74 -80.59 58.58
N SER A 91 -22.30 -80.00 59.70
CA SER A 91 -22.89 -80.25 61.01
C SER A 91 -24.37 -79.82 61.03
N PRO A 92 -25.31 -80.69 61.44
CA PRO A 92 -26.74 -80.37 61.49
C PRO A 92 -27.06 -79.51 62.73
N THR A 93 -26.84 -78.20 62.66
CA THR A 93 -27.04 -77.26 63.77
C THR A 93 -28.53 -76.96 63.96
N GLY A 94 -29.10 -76.06 63.14
CA GLY A 94 -30.50 -75.66 63.23
C GLY A 94 -31.51 -76.74 62.82
N LEU A 95 -31.03 -77.83 62.21
CA LEU A 95 -31.86 -78.97 61.81
C LEU A 95 -32.42 -79.73 63.02
N LEU A 96 -31.64 -79.85 64.11
CA LEU A 96 -32.05 -80.58 65.32
C LEU A 96 -33.23 -79.90 66.02
N ASP A 97 -33.38 -78.59 65.85
CA ASP A 97 -34.51 -77.81 66.38
C ASP A 97 -35.82 -78.07 65.62
N VAL A 98 -35.74 -78.45 64.35
CA VAL A 98 -36.90 -78.73 63.49
C VAL A 98 -37.35 -80.19 63.61
N TYR A 99 -36.41 -81.10 63.81
CA TYR A 99 -36.64 -82.55 63.78
C TYR A 99 -36.29 -83.19 65.14
N PRO A 100 -37.19 -83.07 66.15
CA PRO A 100 -36.95 -83.67 67.46
C PRO A 100 -36.88 -85.20 67.34
N GLY A 101 -35.72 -85.78 67.66
CA GLY A 101 -35.45 -87.21 67.53
C GLY A 101 -34.47 -87.58 66.40
N LEU A 102 -34.06 -86.61 65.58
CA LEU A 102 -32.95 -86.79 64.66
C LEU A 102 -31.65 -87.00 65.43
N ARG A 103 -30.89 -88.03 65.08
CA ARG A 103 -29.63 -88.39 65.75
C ARG A 103 -28.57 -88.70 64.71
N THR A 104 -27.31 -88.38 65.02
CA THR A 104 -26.18 -88.85 64.21
C THR A 104 -25.95 -90.33 64.50
N THR A 105 -25.99 -91.16 63.47
CA THR A 105 -25.79 -92.61 63.55
C THR A 105 -24.36 -93.02 63.21
N ALA A 106 -23.66 -92.23 62.39
CA ALA A 106 -22.25 -92.41 62.09
C ALA A 106 -21.60 -91.10 61.64
N THR A 107 -20.27 -91.00 61.81
CA THR A 107 -19.42 -89.97 61.23
C THR A 107 -18.36 -90.63 60.36
N ILE A 108 -18.27 -90.23 59.09
CA ILE A 108 -17.44 -90.92 58.11
C ILE A 108 -16.54 -89.88 57.43
N PRO A 109 -15.21 -89.98 57.52
CA PRO A 109 -14.32 -89.10 56.77
C PRO A 109 -14.42 -89.45 55.28
N MET A 110 -14.67 -88.46 54.43
CA MET A 110 -14.69 -88.64 52.99
C MET A 110 -14.19 -87.39 52.26
N LYS A 111 -13.59 -87.61 51.09
CA LYS A 111 -13.17 -86.54 50.19
C LYS A 111 -14.29 -86.27 49.17
N PRO A 112 -14.90 -85.08 49.14
CA PRO A 112 -15.92 -84.73 48.16
C PRO A 112 -15.33 -84.59 46.75
N LEU A 113 -16.18 -84.74 45.74
CA LEU A 113 -15.90 -84.45 44.34
C LEU A 113 -16.26 -82.98 44.03
N ASP A 114 -15.45 -82.30 43.21
CA ASP A 114 -15.76 -80.95 42.74
C ASP A 114 -16.99 -80.99 41.80
N PRO A 115 -18.03 -80.18 42.02
CA PRO A 115 -19.14 -80.01 41.09
C PRO A 115 -18.72 -79.78 39.63
N ALA A 116 -17.65 -79.01 39.41
CA ALA A 116 -17.17 -78.69 38.07
C ALA A 116 -16.54 -79.93 37.40
N GLU A 117 -15.63 -80.62 38.09
CA GLU A 117 -15.02 -81.87 37.61
C GLU A 117 -16.09 -82.93 37.32
N LEU A 118 -17.13 -83.02 38.15
CA LEU A 118 -18.26 -83.91 37.92
C LEU A 118 -18.98 -83.57 36.60
N CYS A 119 -19.35 -82.31 36.38
CA CYS A 119 -20.04 -81.90 35.15
C CYS A 119 -19.16 -82.09 33.90
N GLU A 120 -17.86 -81.80 33.99
CA GLU A 120 -16.91 -82.05 32.91
C GLU A 120 -16.84 -83.53 32.53
N SER A 121 -16.85 -84.43 33.53
CA SER A 121 -16.84 -85.88 33.29
C SER A 121 -18.11 -86.44 32.65
N LEU A 122 -19.17 -85.63 32.56
CA LEU A 122 -20.44 -85.97 31.91
C LEU A 122 -20.54 -85.44 30.49
N GLU A 123 -19.56 -84.65 30.02
CA GLU A 123 -19.51 -84.11 28.66
C GLU A 123 -20.83 -83.42 28.25
N LEU A 124 -21.39 -82.62 29.17
CA LEU A 124 -22.69 -81.97 28.97
C LEU A 124 -22.69 -81.06 27.73
N ASN A 125 -23.60 -81.32 26.80
CA ASN A 125 -23.81 -80.46 25.64
C ASN A 125 -24.62 -79.22 26.04
N GLN A 126 -24.02 -78.03 25.93
CA GLN A 126 -24.65 -76.74 26.25
C GLN A 126 -25.86 -76.39 25.38
N ASP A 127 -26.01 -76.99 24.21
CA ASP A 127 -27.16 -76.77 23.33
C ASP A 127 -28.29 -77.78 23.58
N ALA A 128 -28.02 -78.84 24.34
CA ALA A 128 -29.00 -79.87 24.68
C ALA A 128 -29.79 -79.51 25.94
N GLU A 129 -30.89 -80.24 26.16
CA GLU A 129 -31.72 -80.13 27.36
C GLU A 129 -31.09 -80.94 28.48
N ASN A 130 -30.36 -80.28 29.40
CA ASN A 130 -29.82 -80.95 30.59
C ASN A 130 -30.55 -80.46 31.84
N TRP A 131 -30.78 -81.37 32.79
CA TRP A 131 -31.49 -81.09 34.02
C TRP A 131 -30.62 -81.41 35.24
N LEU A 132 -30.42 -80.40 36.09
CA LEU A 132 -29.75 -80.54 37.38
C LEU A 132 -30.76 -80.63 38.52
N ILE A 133 -30.62 -81.62 39.40
CA ILE A 133 -31.35 -81.74 40.66
C ILE A 133 -30.33 -81.76 41.80
N LEU A 134 -30.45 -80.81 42.72
CA LEU A 134 -29.61 -80.66 43.91
C LEU A 134 -30.46 -80.89 45.16
N ASP A 135 -30.43 -82.11 45.70
CA ASP A 135 -30.92 -82.45 47.04
C ASP A 135 -29.77 -82.92 47.93
N ALA A 136 -28.73 -82.08 48.03
CA ALA A 136 -27.58 -82.30 48.90
C ALA A 136 -27.70 -81.37 50.13
N PRO A 137 -28.28 -81.83 51.25
CA PRO A 137 -28.55 -80.97 52.40
C PRO A 137 -27.27 -80.27 52.88
N GLY A 138 -27.32 -78.97 53.17
CA GLY A 138 -26.14 -78.18 53.55
C GLY A 138 -25.20 -77.78 52.40
N GLU A 139 -25.15 -78.55 51.30
CA GLU A 139 -24.16 -78.33 50.23
C GLU A 139 -24.76 -77.73 48.96
N ALA A 140 -26.07 -77.85 48.76
CA ALA A 140 -26.73 -77.56 47.50
C ALA A 140 -26.46 -76.15 46.94
N VAL A 141 -26.48 -75.10 47.77
CA VAL A 141 -26.16 -73.72 47.33
C VAL A 141 -24.66 -73.56 47.02
N GLY A 142 -23.77 -74.15 47.82
CA GLY A 142 -22.34 -74.10 47.53
C GLY A 142 -21.98 -74.80 46.22
N ILE A 143 -22.64 -75.92 45.92
CA ILE A 143 -22.54 -76.61 44.61
C ILE A 143 -22.98 -75.67 43.49
N LEU A 144 -24.13 -75.01 43.64
CA LEU A 144 -24.65 -74.07 42.67
C LEU A 144 -23.71 -72.87 42.43
N GLU A 145 -23.13 -72.31 43.49
CA GLU A 145 -22.14 -71.23 43.41
C GLU A 145 -20.88 -71.66 42.66
N ARG A 146 -20.39 -72.88 42.93
CA ARG A 146 -19.22 -73.44 42.24
C ARG A 146 -19.50 -73.61 40.75
N LEU A 147 -20.68 -74.10 40.37
CA LEU A 147 -21.11 -74.21 38.98
C LEU A 147 -21.28 -72.85 38.30
N ARG A 148 -21.78 -71.83 39.01
CA ARG A 148 -21.84 -70.45 38.48
C ARG A 148 -20.44 -69.93 38.19
N ALA A 149 -19.51 -70.07 39.15
CA ALA A 149 -18.15 -69.58 39.02
C ALA A 149 -17.37 -70.27 37.90
N ALA A 150 -17.70 -71.53 37.59
CA ALA A 150 -17.15 -72.28 36.47
C ALA A 150 -17.92 -72.06 35.14
N GLU A 151 -18.92 -71.17 35.11
CA GLU A 151 -19.80 -70.90 33.97
C GLU A 151 -20.60 -72.12 33.46
N LEU A 152 -20.69 -73.18 34.26
CA LEU A 152 -21.34 -74.44 33.90
C LEU A 152 -22.86 -74.42 34.07
N LEU A 153 -23.42 -73.42 34.77
CA LEU A 153 -24.87 -73.27 34.88
C LEU A 153 -25.55 -73.09 33.52
N ASN A 154 -24.86 -72.57 32.51
CA ASN A 154 -25.42 -72.44 31.16
C ASN A 154 -25.63 -73.81 30.48
N CYS A 155 -25.00 -74.88 30.96
CA CYS A 155 -25.19 -76.23 30.43
C CYS A 155 -26.57 -76.80 30.75
N PHE A 156 -27.23 -76.32 31.81
CA PHE A 156 -28.53 -76.82 32.24
C PHE A 156 -29.66 -75.95 31.70
N SER A 157 -30.74 -76.58 31.25
CA SER A 157 -31.99 -75.90 30.88
C SER A 157 -32.93 -75.77 32.08
N ALA A 158 -32.79 -76.68 33.05
CA ALA A 158 -33.54 -76.66 34.29
C ALA A 158 -32.66 -77.00 35.49
N VAL A 159 -32.92 -76.33 36.61
CA VAL A 159 -32.29 -76.58 37.91
C VAL A 159 -33.39 -76.72 38.95
N GLN A 160 -33.34 -77.81 39.72
CA GLN A 160 -34.10 -77.98 40.94
C GLN A 160 -33.16 -77.96 42.13
N LEU A 161 -33.42 -77.08 43.09
CA LEU A 161 -32.60 -76.92 44.28
C LEU A 161 -33.48 -77.11 45.50
N ARG A 162 -33.16 -78.07 46.37
CA ARG A 162 -33.85 -78.26 47.65
C ARG A 162 -33.02 -77.69 48.79
N ASN A 163 -33.49 -76.61 49.40
CA ASN A 163 -32.73 -75.97 50.46
C ASN A 163 -33.59 -75.21 51.47
N GLY A 164 -33.01 -74.88 52.64
CA GLY A 164 -33.73 -74.21 53.72
C GLY A 164 -33.91 -72.70 53.55
N TYR A 165 -34.98 -72.16 54.15
CA TYR A 165 -35.16 -70.72 54.34
C TYR A 165 -34.27 -70.12 55.43
N ARG A 166 -33.77 -70.98 56.32
CA ARG A 166 -32.87 -70.65 57.42
C ARG A 166 -31.77 -71.70 57.48
N GLU A 167 -30.70 -71.38 58.20
CA GLU A 167 -29.57 -72.28 58.41
C GLU A 167 -30.00 -73.48 59.28
N LEU A 168 -30.12 -74.65 58.65
CA LEU A 168 -30.31 -75.96 59.26
C LEU A 168 -28.96 -76.69 59.44
N TYR A 169 -27.99 -76.38 58.58
CA TYR A 169 -26.62 -76.92 58.65
C TYR A 169 -25.57 -75.81 58.72
N ALA A 170 -24.50 -76.05 59.47
CA ALA A 170 -23.46 -75.05 59.73
C ALA A 170 -22.81 -74.47 58.46
N GLY A 171 -22.96 -73.16 58.26
CA GLY A 171 -22.39 -72.40 57.15
C GLY A 171 -23.01 -72.72 55.79
N GLU A 172 -24.23 -73.26 55.73
CA GLU A 172 -24.91 -73.46 54.44
C GLU A 172 -25.43 -72.13 53.88
N GLY A 173 -25.46 -72.01 52.54
CA GLY A 173 -26.22 -70.95 51.89
C GLY A 173 -27.73 -71.20 52.00
N LEU A 174 -28.54 -70.16 51.88
CA LEU A 174 -30.01 -70.25 51.99
C LEU A 174 -30.66 -70.34 50.61
N ILE A 175 -31.92 -70.78 50.55
CA ILE A 175 -32.64 -70.88 49.28
C ILE A 175 -32.74 -69.55 48.51
N LYS A 176 -32.81 -68.41 49.22
CA LYS A 176 -32.80 -67.06 48.62
C LYS A 176 -31.48 -66.75 47.89
N ASP A 177 -30.36 -67.31 48.38
CA ASP A 177 -29.05 -67.12 47.79
C ASP A 177 -28.96 -67.92 46.49
N GLY A 178 -29.51 -69.15 46.50
CA GLY A 178 -29.72 -69.96 45.29
C GLY A 178 -30.63 -69.28 44.26
N GLU A 179 -31.72 -68.64 44.69
CA GLU A 179 -32.60 -67.86 43.82
C GLU A 179 -31.87 -66.69 43.17
N ALA A 180 -31.05 -65.94 43.92
CA ALA A 180 -30.26 -64.83 43.38
C ALA A 180 -29.26 -65.31 42.32
N ILE A 181 -28.55 -66.41 42.59
CA ILE A 181 -27.58 -67.03 41.66
C ILE A 181 -28.26 -67.42 40.35
N LEU A 182 -29.42 -68.08 40.42
CA LEU A 182 -30.14 -68.55 39.24
C LEU A 182 -30.73 -67.37 38.44
N LYS A 183 -31.29 -66.35 39.10
CA LYS A 183 -31.78 -65.14 38.43
C LYS A 183 -30.67 -64.37 37.72
N GLU A 184 -29.50 -64.25 38.34
CA GLU A 184 -28.32 -63.62 37.74
C GLU A 184 -27.82 -64.39 36.51
N ALA A 185 -27.89 -65.73 36.55
CA ALA A 185 -27.59 -66.58 35.40
C ALA A 185 -28.68 -66.51 34.28
N GLY A 186 -29.81 -65.86 34.55
CA GLY A 186 -30.90 -65.63 33.59
C GLY A 186 -32.02 -66.67 33.62
N TYR A 187 -32.11 -67.44 34.69
CA TYR A 187 -33.22 -68.37 34.91
C TYR A 187 -34.47 -67.64 35.42
N GLU A 188 -35.64 -68.13 35.00
CA GLU A 188 -36.91 -67.85 35.64
C GLU A 188 -37.10 -68.81 36.81
N VAL A 189 -37.34 -68.27 38.00
CA VAL A 189 -37.29 -69.02 39.25
C VAL A 189 -38.63 -68.99 39.97
N SER A 190 -39.04 -70.12 40.54
CA SER A 190 -40.25 -70.25 41.36
C SER A 190 -40.04 -71.23 42.52
N ILE A 191 -40.79 -71.04 43.61
CA ILE A 191 -40.82 -72.00 44.73
C ILE A 191 -41.98 -72.97 44.51
N ARG A 192 -41.72 -74.27 44.68
CA ARG A 192 -42.73 -75.32 44.56
C ARG A 192 -43.73 -75.22 45.73
N PRO A 193 -45.04 -75.03 45.46
CA PRO A 193 -46.05 -74.82 46.51
C PRO A 193 -46.29 -76.02 47.43
N ASP A 194 -46.14 -77.25 46.92
CA ASP A 194 -46.37 -78.53 47.61
C ASP A 194 -45.09 -79.11 48.27
N SER A 195 -44.08 -78.27 48.47
CA SER A 195 -42.79 -78.69 49.01
C SER A 195 -42.73 -78.66 50.54
N ASP A 196 -41.68 -79.27 51.09
CA ASP A 196 -41.37 -79.27 52.52
C ASP A 196 -41.27 -77.82 53.05
N PRO A 197 -42.02 -77.44 54.10
CA PRO A 197 -42.04 -76.06 54.58
C PRO A 197 -40.69 -75.59 55.15
N TYR A 198 -39.81 -76.50 55.54
CA TYR A 198 -38.48 -76.19 56.06
C TYR A 198 -37.39 -76.29 55.00
N ARG A 199 -37.56 -77.17 54.01
CA ARG A 199 -36.63 -77.39 52.89
C ARG A 199 -37.37 -77.46 51.55
N PRO A 200 -37.96 -76.34 51.11
CA PRO A 200 -38.71 -76.30 49.85
C PRO A 200 -37.83 -76.59 48.63
N PHE A 201 -38.49 -76.90 47.52
CA PHE A 201 -37.85 -76.96 46.21
C PHE A 201 -37.97 -75.60 45.51
N LEU A 202 -36.84 -75.07 45.09
CA LEU A 202 -36.71 -74.01 44.10
C LEU A 202 -36.64 -74.66 42.71
N GLU A 203 -37.50 -74.26 41.81
CA GLU A 203 -37.47 -74.67 40.40
C GLU A 203 -37.05 -73.49 39.54
N ALA A 204 -36.10 -73.74 38.66
CA ALA A 204 -35.57 -72.73 37.75
C ALA A 204 -35.47 -73.29 36.34
N THR A 205 -35.95 -72.54 35.34
CA THR A 205 -35.81 -72.87 33.92
C THR A 205 -35.29 -71.68 33.14
N ILE A 206 -34.56 -71.93 32.05
CA ILE A 206 -34.01 -70.87 31.20
C ILE A 206 -34.51 -71.01 29.77
N ASP A 207 -35.16 -69.97 29.26
CA ASP A 207 -35.47 -69.87 27.84
C ASP A 207 -34.27 -69.25 27.10
N ARG A 208 -33.40 -70.13 26.60
CA ARG A 208 -32.17 -69.74 25.89
C ARG A 208 -32.46 -68.91 24.64
N GLU A 209 -33.55 -69.21 23.94
CA GLU A 209 -33.95 -68.49 22.73
C GLU A 209 -34.39 -67.07 23.08
N LYS A 210 -35.26 -66.92 24.09
CA LYS A 210 -35.66 -65.62 24.63
C LYS A 210 -34.45 -64.81 25.11
N LYS A 211 -33.52 -65.41 25.85
CA LYS A 211 -32.28 -64.74 26.31
C LYS A 211 -31.44 -64.24 25.13
N ARG A 212 -31.23 -65.07 24.11
CA ARG A 212 -30.50 -64.70 22.88
C ARG A 212 -31.19 -63.57 22.12
N LEU A 213 -32.50 -63.66 21.93
CA LEU A 213 -33.29 -62.64 21.24
C LEU A 213 -33.25 -61.30 21.97
N LEU A 214 -33.37 -61.28 23.30
CA LEU A 214 -33.25 -60.06 24.10
C LEU A 214 -31.87 -59.41 23.98
N ALA A 215 -30.80 -60.21 23.96
CA ALA A 215 -29.44 -59.71 23.76
C ALA A 215 -29.27 -59.09 22.35
N GLU A 216 -29.80 -59.73 21.30
CA GLU A 216 -29.75 -59.18 19.95
C GLU A 216 -30.59 -57.91 19.79
N ILE A 217 -31.79 -57.85 20.39
CA ILE A 217 -32.60 -56.63 20.45
C ILE A 217 -31.82 -55.50 21.11
N GLY A 218 -31.13 -55.76 22.22
CA GLY A 218 -30.26 -54.79 22.87
C GLY A 218 -29.16 -54.26 21.94
N ARG A 219 -28.44 -55.17 21.27
CA ARG A 219 -27.39 -54.83 20.31
C ARG A 219 -27.91 -53.98 19.14
N LEU A 220 -29.06 -54.37 18.57
CA LEU A 220 -29.68 -53.63 17.47
C LEU A 220 -30.14 -52.24 17.90
N ARG A 221 -30.70 -52.09 19.11
CA ARG A 221 -31.05 -50.77 19.66
C ARG A 221 -29.83 -49.86 19.78
N THR A 222 -28.72 -50.35 20.30
CA THR A 222 -27.47 -49.56 20.38
C THR A 222 -26.95 -49.15 19.01
N LYS A 223 -27.06 -50.02 18.00
CA LYS A 223 -26.69 -49.67 16.61
C LYS A 223 -27.60 -48.59 16.03
N ILE A 224 -28.91 -48.68 16.25
CA ILE A 224 -29.88 -47.68 15.78
C ILE A 224 -29.59 -46.32 16.43
N THR A 225 -29.34 -46.28 17.74
CA THR A 225 -29.03 -45.01 18.42
C THR A 225 -27.75 -44.37 17.89
N ALA A 226 -26.69 -45.17 17.66
CA ALA A 226 -25.44 -44.67 17.09
C ALA A 226 -25.59 -44.14 15.66
N ALA A 227 -26.38 -44.83 14.83
CA ALA A 227 -26.68 -44.38 13.47
C ALA A 227 -27.44 -43.05 13.46
N ASN A 228 -28.47 -42.91 14.30
CA ASN A 228 -29.25 -41.67 14.40
C ASN A 228 -28.39 -40.47 14.85
N THR A 229 -27.46 -40.68 15.79
CA THR A 229 -26.50 -39.63 16.19
C THR A 229 -25.65 -39.19 15.01
N ARG A 230 -25.10 -40.15 14.25
CA ARG A 230 -24.26 -39.85 13.07
C ARG A 230 -25.03 -39.13 11.96
N ASP A 231 -26.28 -39.49 11.74
CA ASP A 231 -27.14 -38.80 10.76
C ASP A 231 -27.39 -37.33 11.17
N SER A 232 -27.61 -37.07 12.46
CA SER A 232 -27.76 -35.71 12.97
C SER A 232 -26.49 -34.87 12.78
N GLU A 233 -25.31 -35.44 13.07
CA GLU A 233 -24.01 -34.77 12.84
C GLU A 233 -23.77 -34.46 11.36
N LEU A 234 -24.07 -35.41 10.47
CA LEU A 234 -23.93 -35.22 9.02
C LEU A 234 -24.87 -34.13 8.49
N GLN A 235 -26.10 -34.06 9.00
CA GLN A 235 -27.04 -32.99 8.63
C GLN A 235 -26.54 -31.61 9.07
N ALA A 236 -25.96 -31.50 10.27
CA ALA A 236 -25.36 -30.26 10.75
C ALA A 236 -24.13 -29.85 9.94
N ALA A 237 -23.26 -30.80 9.58
CA ALA A 237 -22.11 -30.54 8.73
C ALA A 237 -22.52 -30.10 7.32
N LEU A 238 -23.57 -30.71 6.76
CA LEU A 238 -24.10 -30.36 5.45
C LEU A 238 -24.68 -28.94 5.42
N SER A 239 -25.42 -28.54 6.45
CA SER A 239 -25.98 -27.18 6.53
C SER A 239 -24.87 -26.13 6.68
N ALA A 240 -23.86 -26.39 7.51
CA ALA A 240 -22.69 -25.52 7.65
C ALA A 240 -21.91 -25.39 6.33
N ALA A 241 -21.68 -26.50 5.63
CA ALA A 241 -20.99 -26.50 4.33
C ALA A 241 -21.76 -25.70 3.26
N LYS A 242 -23.09 -25.83 3.22
CA LYS A 242 -23.95 -25.02 2.33
C LYS A 242 -23.86 -23.53 2.63
N SER A 243 -23.92 -23.15 3.91
CA SER A 243 -23.77 -21.75 4.32
C SER A 243 -22.40 -21.18 3.91
N GLY A 244 -21.32 -21.93 4.13
CA GLY A 244 -19.98 -21.53 3.73
C GLY A 244 -19.82 -21.41 2.21
N HIS A 245 -20.49 -22.27 1.43
CA HIS A 245 -20.48 -22.16 -0.03
C HIS A 245 -21.12 -20.86 -0.53
N GLU A 246 -22.27 -20.47 0.03
CA GLU A 246 -22.93 -19.20 -0.33
C GLU A 246 -22.10 -17.98 0.08
N GLU A 247 -21.41 -18.01 1.21
CA GLU A 247 -20.49 -16.94 1.63
C GLU A 247 -19.31 -16.79 0.66
N VAL A 248 -18.66 -17.90 0.30
CA VAL A 248 -17.56 -17.89 -0.68
C VAL A 248 -18.03 -17.39 -2.03
N LYS A 249 -19.23 -17.80 -2.46
CA LYS A 249 -19.83 -17.34 -3.71
C LYS A 249 -20.09 -15.83 -3.71
N ALA A 250 -20.64 -15.29 -2.60
CA ALA A 250 -20.82 -13.85 -2.43
C ALA A 250 -19.47 -13.10 -2.50
N ARG A 251 -18.43 -13.63 -1.85
CA ARG A 251 -17.09 -13.02 -1.88
C ARG A 251 -16.45 -13.05 -3.26
N ILE A 252 -16.67 -14.11 -4.04
CA ILE A 252 -16.25 -14.17 -5.45
C ILE A 252 -16.95 -13.08 -6.26
N THR A 253 -18.24 -12.84 -6.06
CA THR A 253 -18.97 -11.79 -6.78
C THR A 253 -18.45 -10.39 -6.43
N GLU A 254 -18.17 -10.13 -5.16
CA GLU A 254 -17.60 -8.86 -4.69
C GLU A 254 -16.20 -8.63 -5.26
N LEU A 255 -15.32 -9.63 -5.18
CA LEU A 255 -13.96 -9.54 -5.72
C LEU A 255 -13.93 -9.30 -7.23
N LYS A 256 -14.88 -9.89 -7.97
CA LYS A 256 -15.03 -9.62 -9.41
C LYS A 256 -15.40 -8.17 -9.68
N ALA A 257 -16.38 -7.63 -8.95
CA ALA A 257 -16.78 -6.23 -9.08
C ALA A 257 -15.62 -5.28 -8.75
N ASN A 258 -14.91 -5.52 -7.64
CA ASN A 258 -13.75 -4.72 -7.25
C ASN A 258 -12.62 -4.78 -8.29
N SER A 259 -12.37 -5.96 -8.87
CA SER A 259 -11.37 -6.11 -9.94
C SER A 259 -11.75 -5.31 -11.19
N GLU A 260 -13.02 -5.21 -11.53
CA GLU A 260 -13.51 -4.44 -12.66
C GLU A 260 -13.38 -2.93 -12.40
N THR A 261 -13.75 -2.47 -11.20
CA THR A 261 -13.53 -1.08 -10.77
C THR A 261 -12.05 -0.68 -10.84
N LEU A 262 -11.16 -1.54 -10.33
CA LEU A 262 -9.71 -1.29 -10.37
C LEU A 262 -9.18 -1.25 -11.81
N ARG A 263 -9.65 -2.13 -12.71
CA ARG A 263 -9.26 -2.07 -14.14
C ARG A 263 -9.67 -0.75 -14.78
N ASN A 264 -10.89 -0.29 -14.53
CA ASN A 264 -11.35 1.00 -15.05
C ASN A 264 -10.50 2.15 -14.51
N ARG A 265 -10.15 2.12 -13.22
CA ARG A 265 -9.29 3.14 -12.61
C ARG A 265 -7.88 3.17 -13.19
N VAL A 266 -7.30 2.00 -13.47
CA VAL A 266 -6.00 1.91 -14.15
C VAL A 266 -6.09 2.54 -15.55
N SER A 267 -7.13 2.22 -16.32
CA SER A 267 -7.35 2.81 -17.64
C SER A 267 -7.50 4.34 -17.60
N GLU A 268 -8.22 4.87 -16.61
CA GLU A 268 -8.35 6.32 -16.41
C GLU A 268 -7.00 6.99 -16.11
N LEU A 269 -6.21 6.38 -15.22
CA LEU A 269 -4.89 6.88 -14.84
C LEU A 269 -3.91 6.85 -16.02
N ASP A 270 -3.97 5.82 -16.86
CA ASP A 270 -3.13 5.73 -18.07
C ASP A 270 -3.49 6.83 -19.09
N SER A 271 -4.77 7.13 -19.27
CA SER A 271 -5.21 8.27 -20.09
C SER A 271 -4.68 9.59 -19.53
N ALA A 272 -4.90 9.84 -18.23
CA ALA A 272 -4.45 11.07 -17.57
C ALA A 272 -2.92 11.25 -17.62
N ARG A 273 -2.16 10.15 -17.51
CA ARG A 273 -0.70 10.15 -17.67
C ARG A 273 -0.29 10.56 -19.09
N THR A 274 -0.96 10.03 -20.10
CA THR A 274 -0.69 10.34 -21.51
C THR A 274 -0.97 11.82 -21.79
N ASP A 275 -2.08 12.34 -21.28
CA ASP A 275 -2.43 13.76 -21.40
C ASP A 275 -1.40 14.67 -20.72
N SER A 276 -0.97 14.30 -19.51
CA SER A 276 0.06 15.03 -18.77
C SER A 276 1.40 15.02 -19.49
N GLN A 277 1.80 13.89 -20.09
CA GLN A 277 3.03 13.80 -20.89
C GLN A 277 2.96 14.69 -22.13
N SER A 278 1.81 14.73 -22.81
CA SER A 278 1.59 15.64 -23.95
C SER A 278 1.66 17.11 -23.53
N ALA A 279 1.08 17.46 -22.37
CA ALA A 279 1.17 18.82 -21.83
C ALA A 279 2.60 19.22 -21.47
N ILE A 280 3.37 18.31 -20.85
CA ILE A 280 4.79 18.53 -20.54
C ILE A 280 5.59 18.75 -21.82
N ALA A 281 5.38 17.94 -22.86
CA ALA A 281 6.07 18.11 -24.15
C ALA A 281 5.81 19.50 -24.75
N LYS A 282 4.55 19.97 -24.76
CA LYS A 282 4.20 21.32 -25.22
C LYS A 282 4.87 22.43 -24.40
N GLN A 283 4.99 22.24 -23.07
CA GLN A 283 5.68 23.20 -22.22
C GLN A 283 7.18 23.23 -22.50
N VAL A 284 7.80 22.08 -22.73
CA VAL A 284 9.22 21.99 -23.13
C VAL A 284 9.45 22.74 -24.44
N ASP A 285 8.61 22.54 -25.45
CA ASP A 285 8.70 23.26 -26.73
C ASP A 285 8.56 24.77 -26.53
N ARG A 286 7.63 25.20 -25.68
CA ARG A 286 7.43 26.63 -25.37
C ARG A 286 8.61 27.25 -24.62
N ILE A 287 9.24 26.50 -23.72
CA ILE A 287 10.45 26.93 -23.02
C ILE A 287 11.58 27.14 -24.03
N ALA A 288 11.78 26.21 -24.96
CA ALA A 288 12.80 26.33 -25.99
C ALA A 288 12.58 27.56 -26.90
N GLU A 289 11.32 27.83 -27.28
CA GLU A 289 10.97 29.03 -28.06
C GLU A 289 11.28 30.33 -27.28
N LEU A 290 10.91 30.38 -25.99
CA LEU A 290 11.20 31.54 -25.13
C LEU A 290 12.70 31.74 -24.89
N GLU A 291 13.48 30.66 -24.82
CA GLU A 291 14.95 30.72 -24.71
C GLU A 291 15.56 31.32 -25.99
N ALA A 292 15.09 30.91 -27.17
CA ALA A 292 15.53 31.47 -28.44
C ALA A 292 15.16 32.96 -28.58
N ASP A 293 13.92 33.34 -28.21
CA ASP A 293 13.49 34.73 -28.21
C ASP A 293 14.34 35.59 -27.26
N ARG A 294 14.68 35.06 -26.09
CA ARG A 294 15.55 35.73 -25.12
C ARG A 294 16.96 35.96 -25.67
N GLU A 295 17.52 34.98 -26.37
CA GLU A 295 18.84 35.09 -27.00
C GLU A 295 18.84 36.16 -28.10
N ALA A 296 17.82 36.15 -28.97
CA ALA A 296 17.65 37.17 -30.01
C ALA A 296 17.45 38.59 -29.45
N LEU A 297 16.70 38.73 -28.35
CA LEU A 297 16.54 40.01 -27.66
C LEU A 297 17.86 40.50 -27.05
N ASN A 298 18.67 39.61 -26.48
CA ASN A 298 19.99 39.97 -25.95
C ASN A 298 20.94 40.45 -27.05
N GLU A 299 20.96 39.78 -28.21
CA GLU A 299 21.73 40.24 -29.38
C GLU A 299 21.28 41.62 -29.82
N ARG A 300 19.97 41.86 -29.86
CA ARG A 300 19.40 43.17 -30.23
C ARG A 300 19.74 44.28 -29.23
N ILE A 301 19.72 43.98 -27.93
CA ILE A 301 20.17 44.91 -26.89
C ILE A 301 21.64 45.26 -27.12
N SER A 302 22.51 44.25 -27.32
CA SER A 302 23.94 44.50 -27.58
C SER A 302 24.17 45.34 -28.84
N ALA A 303 23.41 45.11 -29.92
CA ALA A 303 23.47 45.92 -31.13
C ALA A 303 23.01 47.36 -30.91
N LEU A 304 21.92 47.55 -30.14
CA LEU A 304 21.43 48.88 -29.77
C LEU A 304 22.42 49.63 -28.87
N ASP A 305 23.06 48.96 -27.92
CA ASP A 305 24.09 49.56 -27.07
C ASP A 305 25.29 50.04 -27.90
N SER A 306 25.74 49.23 -28.87
CA SER A 306 26.79 49.64 -29.82
C SER A 306 26.37 50.85 -30.65
N ALA A 307 25.15 50.83 -31.21
CA ALA A 307 24.64 51.94 -32.01
C ALA A 307 24.48 53.23 -31.18
N LEU A 308 24.09 53.10 -29.91
CA LEU A 308 23.96 54.21 -28.98
C LEU A 308 25.34 54.80 -28.63
N ALA A 309 26.35 53.97 -28.42
CA ALA A 309 27.73 54.42 -28.23
C ALA A 309 28.28 55.17 -29.46
N ASP A 310 28.01 54.64 -30.66
CA ASP A 310 28.38 55.30 -31.92
C ASP A 310 27.68 56.65 -32.09
N ALA A 311 26.37 56.70 -31.81
CA ALA A 311 25.58 57.93 -31.88
C ALA A 311 26.05 58.97 -30.85
N GLN A 312 26.41 58.54 -29.63
CA GLN A 312 27.02 59.40 -28.62
C GLN A 312 28.35 59.96 -29.10
N SER A 313 29.25 59.12 -29.63
CA SER A 313 30.52 59.57 -30.19
C SER A 313 30.34 60.58 -31.33
N ALA A 314 29.38 60.33 -32.22
CA ALA A 314 29.03 61.25 -33.30
C ALA A 314 28.48 62.58 -32.76
N SER A 315 27.62 62.54 -31.74
CA SER A 315 27.09 63.74 -31.10
C SER A 315 28.20 64.55 -30.42
N THR A 316 29.14 63.91 -29.71
CA THR A 316 30.29 64.60 -29.12
C THR A 316 31.12 65.31 -30.20
N LYS A 317 31.42 64.63 -31.32
CA LYS A 317 32.12 65.24 -32.46
C LYS A 317 31.37 66.43 -33.04
N GLN A 318 30.04 66.36 -33.12
CA GLN A 318 29.22 67.49 -33.57
C GLN A 318 29.25 68.65 -32.58
N VAL A 319 29.20 68.39 -31.27
CA VAL A 319 29.34 69.42 -30.23
C VAL A 319 30.70 70.09 -30.33
N ASP A 320 31.79 69.32 -30.48
CA ASP A 320 33.14 69.86 -30.66
C ASP A 320 33.22 70.73 -31.92
N ARG A 321 32.58 70.29 -33.02
CA ARG A 321 32.52 71.06 -34.26
C ARG A 321 31.70 72.35 -34.13
N ILE A 322 30.60 72.32 -33.37
CA ILE A 322 29.82 73.51 -33.07
C ILE A 322 30.66 74.50 -32.27
N ALA A 323 31.38 74.03 -31.24
CA ALA A 323 32.27 74.87 -30.44
C ALA A 323 33.39 75.52 -31.28
N GLU A 324 33.99 74.76 -32.21
CA GLU A 324 34.96 75.28 -33.17
C GLU A 324 34.36 76.35 -34.09
N LEU A 325 33.17 76.10 -34.64
CA LEU A 325 32.46 77.06 -35.50
C LEU A 325 32.03 78.32 -34.73
N GLU A 326 31.66 78.20 -33.45
CA GLU A 326 31.35 79.33 -32.58
C GLU A 326 32.60 80.19 -32.34
N ALA A 327 33.76 79.57 -32.06
CA ALA A 327 35.03 80.27 -31.93
C ALA A 327 35.44 80.98 -33.23
N ASP A 328 35.30 80.32 -34.38
CA ASP A 328 35.54 80.92 -35.70
C ASP A 328 34.61 82.12 -35.96
N ARG A 329 33.33 81.99 -35.57
CA ARG A 329 32.35 83.07 -35.69
C ARG A 329 32.70 84.26 -34.81
N GLU A 330 33.13 84.05 -33.57
CA GLU A 330 33.62 85.12 -32.69
C GLU A 330 34.85 85.81 -33.29
N ALA A 331 35.83 85.05 -33.78
CA ALA A 331 37.02 85.59 -34.43
C ALA A 331 36.67 86.41 -35.70
N LEU A 332 35.71 85.93 -36.50
CA LEU A 332 35.20 86.67 -37.65
C LEU A 332 34.46 87.95 -37.23
N ASN A 333 33.65 87.90 -36.17
CA ASN A 333 32.96 89.09 -35.64
C ASN A 333 33.96 90.13 -35.11
N GLU A 334 35.01 89.71 -34.40
CA GLU A 334 36.11 90.62 -34.03
C GLU A 334 36.76 91.25 -35.26
N ARG A 335 36.99 90.46 -36.31
CA ARG A 335 37.60 90.94 -37.55
C ARG A 335 36.69 91.92 -38.27
N ILE A 336 35.38 91.67 -38.31
CA ILE A 336 34.38 92.61 -38.83
C ILE A 336 34.42 93.90 -38.01
N SER A 337 34.39 93.83 -36.67
CA SER A 337 34.48 95.02 -35.81
C SER A 337 35.77 95.82 -36.05
N LYS A 338 36.93 95.15 -36.18
CA LYS A 338 38.20 95.79 -36.53
C LYS A 338 38.15 96.45 -37.91
N LEU A 339 37.54 95.78 -38.89
CA LEU A 339 37.35 96.32 -40.24
C LEU A 339 36.39 97.51 -40.23
N ASP A 340 35.30 97.47 -39.47
CA ASP A 340 34.36 98.59 -39.33
C ASP A 340 35.04 99.81 -38.71
N ILE A 341 35.86 99.61 -37.66
CA ILE A 341 36.69 100.68 -37.08
C ILE A 341 37.66 101.25 -38.13
N ALA A 342 38.35 100.38 -38.88
CA ALA A 342 39.28 100.82 -39.92
C ALA A 342 38.57 101.55 -41.07
N LEU A 343 37.36 101.13 -41.42
CA LEU A 343 36.55 101.72 -42.47
C LEU A 343 36.01 103.09 -42.03
N ALA A 344 35.57 103.22 -40.78
CA ALA A 344 35.20 104.49 -40.17
C ALA A 344 36.41 105.46 -40.10
N ASP A 345 37.60 104.97 -39.74
CA ASP A 345 38.83 105.77 -39.71
C ASP A 345 39.27 106.21 -41.12
N ALA A 346 39.15 105.32 -42.12
CA ALA A 346 39.39 105.65 -43.53
C ALA A 346 38.37 106.68 -44.07
N GLN A 347 37.09 106.55 -43.71
CA GLN A 347 36.06 107.53 -44.04
C GLN A 347 36.33 108.89 -43.38
N SER A 348 36.75 108.91 -42.11
CA SER A 348 37.15 110.15 -41.43
C SER A 348 38.36 110.82 -42.09
N LYS A 349 39.36 110.03 -42.51
CA LYS A 349 40.52 110.52 -43.27
C LYS A 349 40.13 111.06 -44.65
N ASN A 350 39.25 110.37 -45.38
CA ASN A 350 38.74 110.86 -46.65
C ASN A 350 37.90 112.13 -46.50
N ALA A 351 37.08 112.22 -45.45
CA ALA A 351 36.31 113.43 -45.15
C ALA A 351 37.23 114.62 -44.86
N LYS A 352 38.29 114.41 -44.07
CA LYS A 352 39.33 115.44 -43.84
C LYS A 352 40.07 115.83 -45.12
N GLN A 353 40.46 114.86 -45.95
CA GLN A 353 41.11 115.15 -47.23
C GLN A 353 40.20 115.90 -48.21
N ALA A 354 38.88 115.65 -48.16
CA ALA A 354 37.90 116.41 -48.93
C ALA A 354 37.78 117.85 -48.42
N GLU A 355 37.72 118.05 -47.10
CA GLU A 355 37.73 119.37 -46.46
C GLU A 355 39.01 120.16 -46.77
N ASP A 356 40.17 119.51 -46.72
CA ASP A 356 41.46 120.12 -47.04
C ASP A 356 41.55 120.50 -48.53
N ARG A 357 40.98 119.69 -49.43
CA ARG A 357 40.87 120.01 -50.87
C ARG A 357 39.97 121.20 -51.12
N GLU A 358 38.81 121.26 -50.46
CA GLU A 358 37.84 122.34 -50.62
C GLU A 358 38.41 123.69 -50.14
N LYS A 359 39.19 123.68 -49.06
CA LYS A 359 39.99 124.85 -48.64
C LYS A 359 41.03 125.27 -49.68
N TYR A 360 41.78 124.31 -50.23
CA TYR A 360 42.83 124.59 -51.22
C TYR A 360 42.25 125.16 -52.52
N GLU A 361 41.08 124.68 -52.95
CA GLU A 361 40.36 125.19 -54.13
C GLU A 361 39.81 126.60 -53.90
N SER A 362 39.29 126.89 -52.71
CA SER A 362 38.85 128.24 -52.31
C SER A 362 40.01 129.25 -52.38
N GLU A 363 41.18 128.90 -51.86
CA GLU A 363 42.37 129.77 -51.87
C GLU A 363 42.92 129.99 -53.29
N MET A 364 42.92 128.96 -54.14
CA MET A 364 43.40 129.06 -55.53
C MET A 364 42.47 129.91 -56.41
N SER A 365 41.15 129.80 -56.19
CA SER A 365 40.14 130.64 -56.85
C SER A 365 40.33 132.12 -56.52
N GLU A 366 40.66 132.44 -55.26
CA GLU A 366 40.88 133.81 -54.80
C GLU A 366 42.16 134.42 -55.40
N GLN A 367 43.21 133.62 -55.59
CA GLN A 367 44.45 134.04 -56.25
C GLN A 367 44.27 134.32 -57.76
N LEU A 368 43.45 133.53 -58.45
CA LEU A 368 43.11 133.73 -59.87
C LEU A 368 42.29 135.01 -60.08
N ALA A 369 41.34 135.31 -59.21
CA ALA A 369 40.55 136.55 -59.28
C ALA A 369 41.39 137.83 -59.06
N ALA A 370 42.49 137.73 -58.30
CA ALA A 370 43.43 138.83 -58.11
C ALA A 370 44.32 139.08 -59.34
N ALA A 371 44.73 138.01 -60.03
CA ALA A 371 45.57 138.09 -61.24
C ALA A 371 44.82 138.76 -62.43
N ASP A 372 43.53 138.48 -62.59
CA ASP A 372 42.74 139.06 -63.68
C ASP A 372 42.49 140.57 -63.52
N ARG A 373 42.41 141.09 -62.29
CA ARG A 373 42.28 142.54 -62.03
C ARG A 373 43.52 143.33 -62.46
N VAL A 374 44.72 142.76 -62.26
CA VAL A 374 45.99 143.39 -62.65
C VAL A 374 46.17 143.39 -64.18
N ARG A 375 45.70 142.33 -64.85
CA ARG A 375 45.71 142.23 -66.31
C ARG A 375 44.75 143.21 -66.99
N LEU A 376 43.59 143.50 -66.38
CA LEU A 376 42.62 144.48 -66.90
C LEU A 376 43.10 145.93 -66.75
N ALA A 377 43.83 146.27 -65.69
CA ALA A 377 44.40 147.60 -65.50
C ALA A 377 45.51 147.92 -66.53
N SER A 378 46.38 146.95 -66.79
CA SER A 378 47.48 147.09 -67.78
C SER A 378 46.98 147.21 -69.23
N LEU A 379 45.84 146.61 -69.57
CA LEU A 379 45.20 146.77 -70.89
C LEU A 379 44.61 148.17 -71.12
N ASN A 380 44.13 148.84 -70.07
CA ASN A 380 43.62 150.20 -70.17
C ASN A 380 44.74 151.23 -70.29
N ASP A 381 45.86 151.04 -69.59
CA ASP A 381 47.05 151.89 -69.73
C ASP A 381 47.69 151.77 -71.13
N LEU A 382 47.64 150.58 -71.75
CA LEU A 382 48.11 150.37 -73.11
C LEU A 382 47.26 151.12 -74.14
N LYS A 383 45.93 151.15 -73.95
CA LYS A 383 44.98 151.93 -74.79
C LYS A 383 45.21 153.43 -74.66
N TYR A 384 45.50 153.91 -73.45
CA TYR A 384 45.80 155.32 -73.18
C TYR A 384 47.11 155.77 -73.85
N LEU A 385 48.14 154.91 -73.88
CA LEU A 385 49.40 155.19 -74.58
C LEU A 385 49.27 155.16 -76.12
N GLN A 386 48.47 154.24 -76.68
CA GLN A 386 48.25 154.16 -78.13
C GLN A 386 47.52 155.40 -78.67
N SER A 387 46.46 155.88 -78.00
CA SER A 387 45.77 157.11 -78.41
C SER A 387 46.68 158.35 -78.34
N LYS A 388 47.64 158.38 -77.41
CA LYS A 388 48.57 159.51 -77.28
C LYS A 388 49.67 159.49 -78.36
N TYR A 389 50.09 158.30 -78.80
CA TYR A 389 51.07 158.15 -79.88
C TYR A 389 50.47 158.49 -81.25
N GLU A 390 49.19 158.14 -81.47
CA GLU A 390 48.51 158.40 -82.75
C GLU A 390 48.29 159.90 -83.01
N ASN A 391 48.03 160.71 -81.99
CA ASN A 391 47.79 162.15 -82.21
C ASN A 391 49.08 162.96 -82.33
N VAL A 392 50.16 162.59 -81.61
CA VAL A 392 51.49 163.20 -81.83
C VAL A 392 52.01 162.90 -83.25
N ARG A 393 51.61 161.75 -83.81
CA ARG A 393 51.88 161.41 -85.21
C ARG A 393 51.11 162.32 -86.18
N ILE A 394 49.86 162.68 -85.88
CA ILE A 394 49.07 163.64 -86.70
C ILE A 394 49.69 165.04 -86.66
N GLU A 395 50.11 165.55 -85.48
CA GLU A 395 50.80 166.84 -85.37
C GLU A 395 52.14 166.88 -86.13
N LYS A 396 52.83 165.74 -86.24
CA LYS A 396 54.08 165.61 -87.00
C LYS A 396 53.86 165.64 -88.51
N ASP A 397 52.75 165.08 -89.00
CA ASP A 397 52.45 165.05 -90.42
C ASP A 397 52.03 166.45 -90.94
N GLU A 398 51.34 167.27 -90.14
CA GLU A 398 51.00 168.66 -90.48
C GLU A 398 52.25 169.59 -90.52
N GLN A 399 53.23 169.37 -89.63
CA GLN A 399 54.48 170.13 -89.65
C GLN A 399 55.37 169.79 -90.86
N ASN A 400 55.31 168.55 -91.35
CA ASN A 400 56.07 168.13 -92.52
C ASN A 400 55.48 168.67 -93.84
N GLU A 401 54.17 168.89 -93.90
CA GLU A 401 53.54 169.49 -95.08
C GLU A 401 53.88 170.99 -95.22
N LEU A 402 53.98 171.71 -94.09
CA LEU A 402 54.48 173.08 -94.03
C LEU A 402 55.97 173.21 -94.42
N LEU A 403 56.77 172.17 -94.19
CA LEU A 403 58.19 172.14 -94.58
C LEU A 403 58.41 171.71 -96.03
N ALA A 404 57.56 170.86 -96.60
CA ALA A 404 57.66 170.42 -97.98
C ALA A 404 57.34 171.54 -99.00
N MET A 405 56.43 172.47 -98.70
CA MET A 405 56.13 173.58 -99.62
C MET A 405 57.16 174.71 -99.59
N VAL A 406 57.89 174.90 -98.49
CA VAL A 406 58.95 175.93 -98.39
C VAL A 406 60.28 175.42 -98.97
N ALA A 407 60.48 174.09 -99.00
CA ALA A 407 61.70 173.48 -99.53
C ALA A 407 61.68 173.20 -101.05
N ASP A 408 60.50 173.14 -101.68
CA ASP A 408 60.36 172.90 -103.14
C ASP A 408 60.00 174.18 -103.92
N GLN A 409 60.76 175.26 -103.89
CA GLN A 409 61.70 175.51 -104.99
C GLN A 409 61.97 177.01 -105.04
N LEU A 410 62.69 177.44 -104.01
CA LEU A 410 63.77 178.42 -104.15
C LEU A 410 65.03 177.80 -104.79
N GLU A 411 64.96 176.55 -105.27
CA GLU A 411 66.08 175.83 -105.86
C GLU A 411 65.74 175.33 -107.26
N ARG A 412 65.71 176.27 -108.24
CA ARG A 412 66.18 176.05 -109.64
C ARG A 412 66.18 177.33 -110.51
N LEU A 413 66.85 178.36 -110.01
CA LEU A 413 67.87 179.16 -110.72
C LEU A 413 68.99 179.21 -109.68
N VAL A 414 70.01 178.36 -109.69
CA VAL A 414 71.24 178.55 -110.47
C VAL A 414 71.95 177.19 -110.66
N GLU A 415 71.73 176.63 -111.86
CA GLU A 415 72.61 175.93 -112.81
C GLU A 415 73.70 174.90 -112.38
N GLY A 416 73.63 173.66 -112.93
CA GLY A 416 74.79 172.76 -113.13
C GLY A 416 75.05 171.64 -112.09
N ASN A 417 75.30 170.42 -112.59
CA ASN A 417 75.76 169.16 -111.94
C ASN A 417 77.19 169.29 -111.32
N PRO A 418 77.88 168.29 -110.66
CA PRO A 418 77.54 166.99 -110.04
C PRO A 418 78.22 166.62 -108.66
N ILE A 419 77.78 165.48 -108.06
CA ILE A 419 78.48 164.36 -107.33
C ILE A 419 79.29 164.53 -105.99
N SER A 420 78.99 163.59 -105.05
CA SER A 420 79.80 162.99 -103.93
C SER A 420 79.96 163.80 -102.63
N ASP A 421 80.31 163.28 -101.45
CA ASP A 421 80.31 162.00 -100.69
C ASP A 421 81.08 162.31 -99.36
N LYS A 422 80.91 161.48 -98.30
CA LYS A 422 81.82 161.24 -97.14
C LYS A 422 81.85 162.12 -95.87
N SER A 423 81.57 161.44 -94.74
CA SER A 423 82.52 161.01 -93.65
C SER A 423 82.42 161.56 -92.21
N LYS A 424 82.65 160.59 -91.26
CA LYS A 424 83.34 160.63 -89.92
C LYS A 424 82.56 161.23 -88.71
N GLN A 425 82.73 160.86 -87.43
CA GLN A 425 83.79 160.16 -86.65
C GLN A 425 83.31 159.83 -85.19
N GLU A 426 83.91 158.81 -84.53
CA GLU A 426 84.30 158.61 -83.08
C GLU A 426 83.28 158.86 -81.92
N ASP A 427 83.27 158.27 -80.70
CA ASP A 427 84.27 157.66 -79.79
C ASP A 427 83.58 156.77 -78.68
N ASN A 428 84.40 156.02 -77.92
CA ASN A 428 84.27 155.20 -76.69
C ASN A 428 83.28 155.69 -75.59
N GLY A 429 82.81 154.92 -74.59
CA GLY A 429 83.19 153.60 -74.10
C GLY A 429 82.48 153.19 -72.78
N LYS A 430 82.72 151.93 -72.41
CA LYS A 430 82.61 151.22 -71.11
C LYS A 430 82.16 151.99 -69.85
N SER A 431 81.29 151.35 -69.06
CA SER A 431 81.42 150.98 -67.63
C SER A 431 79.99 150.79 -67.07
N THR A 432 79.61 149.88 -66.17
CA THR A 432 80.27 148.95 -65.27
C THR A 432 79.19 147.98 -64.78
N SER A 433 79.55 146.70 -64.69
CA SER A 433 78.97 145.76 -63.74
C SER A 433 79.51 146.06 -62.32
N PRO A 434 78.76 145.75 -61.25
CA PRO A 434 79.31 144.94 -60.16
C PRO A 434 78.46 143.66 -60.01
N LYS A 435 79.06 142.50 -59.71
CA LYS A 435 79.15 141.94 -58.34
C LYS A 435 77.79 142.04 -57.61
N SER A 436 77.17 140.99 -57.10
CA SER A 436 77.68 139.79 -56.42
C SER A 436 76.43 139.03 -55.93
N SER A 437 76.25 137.72 -56.18
CA SER A 437 76.89 136.57 -55.53
C SER A 437 76.40 136.26 -54.10
N LYS A 438 76.02 134.98 -53.94
CA LYS A 438 76.06 134.09 -52.75
C LYS A 438 74.94 134.31 -51.72
N ALA A 439 74.25 133.26 -51.24
CA ALA A 439 74.67 131.89 -50.90
C ALA A 439 73.55 130.85 -51.20
N LYS A 440 73.84 129.64 -51.71
CA LYS A 440 74.15 128.38 -50.98
C LYS A 440 72.98 127.98 -50.02
N LYS A 441 72.34 126.80 -50.04
CA LYS A 441 72.65 125.39 -50.39
C LYS A 441 71.30 124.72 -50.80
N GLY A 442 71.25 123.70 -51.67
CA GLY A 442 71.32 122.25 -51.32
C GLY A 442 70.12 121.82 -50.44
N ARG A 443 69.29 120.81 -50.74
CA ARG A 443 69.52 119.40 -51.13
C ARG A 443 68.11 118.78 -51.41
N GLN A 444 67.83 118.08 -52.51
CA GLN A 444 67.87 116.62 -52.75
C GLN A 444 67.05 115.71 -51.81
N ILE A 445 66.19 114.87 -52.44
CA ILE A 445 65.46 113.65 -52.01
C ILE A 445 64.28 113.87 -51.06
#